data_AF-A0A532TA20-F1
#
_entry.id   AF-A0A532TA20-F1
#
_cell.length_a   1.000
_cell.length_b   1.000
_cell.length_c   1.000
_cell.angle_alpha   90.00
_cell.angle_beta   90.00
_cell.angle_gamma   90.00
#
_symmetry.space_group_name_H-M   'P 1'
#
loop_
_entity.id
_entity.type
_entity.pdbx_description
1 polymer ?
#
loop_
_entity_poly.entity_id
_entity_poly.type
_entity_poly.pdbx_seq_one_letter_code
_entity_poly.pdbx_strand_id
1 'polypeptide(L)'
;MKNIEEIELQDVDLFAEYLEFQMLPSIVQAAAQAVLPGVPGKAEWTPAKFSLDLDYPGKIETIEFIRSNGKKATIGGEVVPPFYNFLGLEKRNPNPPLVTYDVFDMGAKMMLPKPIKQEYGEVLGDPAEWAKFAVDKFGAECITFHSLEIDPAMGDAPVSQSRKFLEDILQAVDVPVIIGCSGNKKKDVEMFTELAAISESEVLMLSAADKATWEEVIPLAVKHDHNCLLWTSLDLNNQIKMNKDALELGLPRNRIVMDPTVCA
;
A
#
# COMPACT_ATOMS: atom_id res chain seq x y z
N MET A 1 79.91 -0.31 -22.81
CA MET A 1 79.21 0.20 -21.61
C MET A 1 77.71 0.05 -21.88
N LYS A 2 77.01 -0.88 -21.23
CA LYS A 2 75.62 -1.21 -21.63
C LYS A 2 74.57 -1.17 -20.51
N ASN A 3 74.93 -0.78 -19.29
CA ASN A 3 74.01 -0.47 -18.19
C ASN A 3 74.69 0.54 -17.27
N ILE A 4 74.50 1.83 -17.51
CA ILE A 4 74.92 2.92 -16.62
C ILE A 4 73.69 3.81 -16.48
N GLU A 5 73.15 3.93 -15.26
CA GLU A 5 71.99 4.79 -14.95
C GLU A 5 72.40 6.22 -14.59
N GLU A 6 73.65 6.44 -14.14
CA GLU A 6 74.17 7.75 -13.74
C GLU A 6 75.66 7.88 -14.10
N ILE A 7 76.06 9.06 -14.58
CA ILE A 7 77.46 9.43 -14.82
C ILE A 7 77.75 10.68 -13.99
N GLU A 8 78.53 10.51 -12.93
CA GLU A 8 78.98 11.61 -12.08
C GLU A 8 80.47 11.91 -12.36
N LEU A 9 80.78 13.16 -12.65
CA LEU A 9 82.14 13.64 -12.91
C LEU A 9 82.56 14.55 -11.75
N GLN A 10 83.58 14.16 -10.99
CA GLN A 10 84.11 14.95 -9.88
C GLN A 10 85.56 15.39 -10.19
N ASP A 11 85.84 16.68 -9.94
CA ASP A 11 87.14 17.36 -10.15
C ASP A 11 87.73 17.26 -11.57
N VAL A 12 86.97 17.68 -12.59
CA VAL A 12 87.43 17.73 -13.98
C VAL A 12 87.23 19.09 -14.62
N ASP A 13 88.29 19.60 -15.28
CA ASP A 13 88.24 20.79 -16.14
C ASP A 13 88.03 20.39 -17.60
N LEU A 14 86.91 20.81 -18.18
CA LEU A 14 86.45 20.38 -19.51
C LEU A 14 86.38 21.59 -20.45
N PHE A 15 87.28 21.65 -21.43
CA PHE A 15 87.35 22.73 -22.41
C PHE A 15 86.96 22.19 -23.79
N ALA A 16 85.76 22.52 -24.26
CA ALA A 16 85.26 22.17 -25.59
C ALA A 16 84.41 23.33 -26.16
N GLU A 17 84.50 23.58 -27.46
CA GLU A 17 83.62 24.56 -28.12
C GLU A 17 82.20 24.02 -28.33
N TYR A 18 82.02 22.69 -28.40
CA TYR A 18 80.71 22.06 -28.46
C TYR A 18 80.74 20.64 -27.86
N LEU A 19 79.75 20.32 -27.04
CA LEU A 19 79.59 19.02 -26.39
C LEU A 19 78.17 18.51 -26.65
N GLU A 20 78.06 17.30 -27.19
CA GLU A 20 76.78 16.67 -27.52
C GLU A 20 76.69 15.29 -26.87
N PHE A 21 75.60 15.05 -26.13
CA PHE A 21 75.29 13.75 -25.55
C PHE A 21 74.22 13.05 -26.38
N GLN A 22 74.62 12.00 -27.11
CA GLN A 22 73.71 11.24 -27.95
C GLN A 22 73.17 10.02 -27.18
N MET A 23 71.95 10.13 -26.66
CA MET A 23 71.27 9.02 -25.99
C MET A 23 70.54 8.14 -27.01
N LEU A 24 70.73 6.81 -26.92
CA LEU A 24 70.04 5.86 -27.80
C LEU A 24 68.53 5.83 -27.50
N PRO A 25 67.65 5.75 -28.52
CA PRO A 25 66.18 5.83 -28.37
C PRO A 25 65.58 4.85 -27.36
N SER A 26 66.22 3.70 -27.16
CA SER A 26 65.78 2.65 -26.25
C SER A 26 65.75 3.08 -24.78
N ILE A 27 66.59 4.05 -24.36
CA ILE A 27 66.60 4.55 -22.98
C ILE A 27 65.38 5.45 -22.71
N VAL A 28 65.00 6.26 -23.70
CA VAL A 28 63.83 7.16 -23.62
C VAL A 28 62.52 6.36 -23.54
N GLN A 29 62.46 5.20 -24.21
CA GLN A 29 61.29 4.32 -24.18
C GLN A 29 61.11 3.63 -22.81
N ALA A 30 62.20 3.26 -22.14
CA ALA A 30 62.15 2.70 -20.79
C ALA A 30 61.72 3.73 -19.73
N ALA A 31 62.24 4.96 -19.82
CA ALA A 31 61.81 6.05 -18.95
C ALA A 31 60.34 6.44 -19.19
N ALA A 32 59.89 6.47 -20.46
CA ALA A 32 58.49 6.75 -20.79
C ALA A 32 57.53 5.65 -20.27
N GLN A 33 57.94 4.37 -20.28
CA GLN A 33 57.16 3.29 -19.67
C GLN A 33 57.14 3.35 -18.14
N ALA A 34 58.18 3.90 -17.50
CA ALA A 34 58.23 4.11 -16.05
C ALA A 34 57.44 5.34 -15.56
N VAL A 35 57.16 6.31 -16.45
CA VAL A 35 56.46 7.58 -16.15
C VAL A 35 54.98 7.55 -16.55
N LEU A 36 54.53 6.54 -17.31
CA LEU A 36 53.10 6.29 -17.42
C LEU A 36 52.57 6.00 -16.02
N PRO A 37 51.54 6.72 -15.53
CA PRO A 37 50.90 6.37 -14.27
C PRO A 37 50.49 4.90 -14.42
N GLY A 38 51.06 4.04 -13.58
CA GLY A 38 50.80 2.61 -13.64
C GLY A 38 49.29 2.41 -13.76
N VAL A 39 48.86 1.49 -14.63
CA VAL A 39 47.45 1.08 -14.75
C VAL A 39 46.90 1.07 -13.34
N PRO A 40 45.93 1.95 -12.99
CA PRO A 40 45.49 2.07 -11.61
C PRO A 40 45.19 0.65 -11.16
N GLY A 41 45.92 0.19 -10.13
CA GLY A 41 45.80 -1.17 -9.63
C GLY A 41 44.31 -1.48 -9.47
N LYS A 42 43.90 -2.73 -9.76
CA LYS A 42 42.50 -3.19 -9.74
C LYS A 42 41.71 -2.37 -8.73
N ALA A 43 40.74 -1.56 -9.20
CA ALA A 43 39.98 -0.67 -8.34
C ALA A 43 39.54 -1.42 -7.07
N GLU A 44 40.18 -1.11 -5.94
CA GLU A 44 39.84 -1.72 -4.67
C GLU A 44 38.57 -1.03 -4.20
N TRP A 45 37.45 -1.70 -4.40
CA TRP A 45 36.17 -1.26 -3.88
C TRP A 45 36.27 -1.22 -2.36
N THR A 46 36.22 -0.02 -1.78
CA THR A 46 35.99 0.12 -0.35
C THR A 46 34.63 -0.53 -0.07
N PRO A 47 34.52 -1.56 0.79
CA PRO A 47 33.24 -2.12 1.17
C PRO A 47 32.51 -1.12 2.07
N ALA A 48 31.92 -0.10 1.46
CA ALA A 48 31.01 0.80 2.14
C ALA A 48 29.67 0.07 2.25
N LYS A 49 29.36 -0.43 3.45
CA LYS A 49 28.02 -0.93 3.75
C LYS A 49 27.11 0.29 3.84
N PHE A 50 26.18 0.43 2.90
CA PHE A 50 25.12 1.43 3.02
C PHE A 50 24.32 1.14 4.30
N SER A 51 24.49 1.98 5.32
CA SER A 51 23.69 1.96 6.55
C SER A 51 23.05 3.32 6.70
N LEU A 52 21.72 3.34 6.58
CA LEU A 52 20.92 4.53 6.80
C LEU A 52 20.18 4.36 8.11
N ASP A 53 20.57 5.11 9.14
CA ASP A 53 19.87 5.10 10.42
C ASP A 53 18.75 6.14 10.39
N LEU A 54 17.62 5.75 9.81
CA LEU A 54 16.39 6.55 9.83
C LEU A 54 15.46 6.04 10.93
N ASP A 55 14.91 6.98 11.68
CA ASP A 55 13.84 6.74 12.63
C ASP A 55 12.62 7.60 12.27
N TYR A 56 11.44 6.99 12.31
CA TYR A 56 10.18 7.65 12.01
C TYR A 56 9.33 7.66 13.28
N PRO A 57 8.98 8.84 13.81
CA PRO A 57 8.30 8.93 15.10
C PRO A 57 6.83 8.51 15.05
N GLY A 58 6.25 8.42 13.84
CA GLY A 58 4.85 8.10 13.63
C GLY A 58 4.61 6.61 13.43
N LYS A 59 3.46 6.15 13.90
CA LYS A 59 2.92 4.82 13.61
C LYS A 59 1.50 4.97 13.07
N ILE A 60 1.20 4.27 11.99
CA ILE A 60 -0.16 4.14 11.49
C ILE A 60 -0.93 3.17 12.39
N GLU A 61 -2.17 3.53 12.74
CA GLU A 61 -3.01 2.69 13.57
C GLU A 61 -3.27 1.33 12.92
N THR A 62 -3.35 0.28 13.74
CA THR A 62 -3.68 -1.06 13.27
C THR A 62 -5.18 -1.28 13.39
N ILE A 63 -5.84 -1.66 12.30
CA ILE A 63 -7.28 -1.88 12.22
C ILE A 63 -7.52 -3.35 11.90
N GLU A 64 -8.37 -4.00 12.69
CA GLU A 64 -8.73 -5.41 12.51
C GLU A 64 -10.19 -5.53 12.06
N PHE A 65 -10.41 -6.40 11.10
CA PHE A 65 -11.72 -6.86 10.67
C PHE A 65 -11.87 -8.30 11.17
N ILE A 66 -12.90 -8.59 11.96
CA ILE A 66 -13.00 -9.83 12.73
C ILE A 66 -14.34 -10.48 12.47
N ARG A 67 -14.32 -11.75 12.07
CA ARG A 67 -15.51 -12.57 11.87
C ARG A 67 -15.83 -13.38 13.12
N SER A 68 -17.09 -13.76 13.29
CA SER A 68 -17.57 -14.57 14.42
C SER A 68 -16.88 -15.94 14.52
N ASN A 69 -16.40 -16.48 13.39
CA ASN A 69 -15.61 -17.72 13.31
C ASN A 69 -14.13 -17.55 13.72
N GLY A 70 -13.70 -16.33 14.08
CA GLY A 70 -12.32 -16.00 14.46
C GLY A 70 -11.38 -15.66 13.31
N LYS A 71 -11.81 -15.76 12.04
CA LYS A 71 -11.02 -15.31 10.89
C LYS A 71 -10.93 -13.78 10.92
N LYS A 72 -9.73 -13.27 10.62
CA LYS A 72 -9.47 -11.83 10.65
C LYS A 72 -8.62 -11.36 9.48
N ALA A 73 -8.82 -10.11 9.11
CA ALA A 73 -7.94 -9.34 8.25
C ALA A 73 -7.42 -8.13 9.02
N THR A 74 -6.20 -7.68 8.74
CA THR A 74 -5.57 -6.59 9.46
C THR A 74 -4.88 -5.64 8.49
N ILE A 75 -5.12 -4.34 8.66
CA ILE A 75 -4.43 -3.28 7.93
C ILE A 75 -3.71 -2.35 8.90
N GLY A 76 -2.78 -1.57 8.38
CA GLY A 76 -2.09 -0.55 9.16
C GLY A 76 -0.92 -1.09 9.99
N GLY A 77 -0.49 -0.33 10.99
CA GLY A 77 0.65 -0.68 11.83
C GLY A 77 2.01 -0.32 11.25
N GLU A 78 2.06 0.38 10.11
CA GLU A 78 3.28 0.83 9.47
C GLU A 78 4.03 1.83 10.36
N VAL A 79 5.35 1.66 10.42
CA VAL A 79 6.30 2.52 11.13
C VAL A 79 7.38 3.07 10.20
N VAL A 80 7.42 2.59 8.96
CA VAL A 80 8.30 3.10 7.90
C VAL A 80 7.49 3.28 6.60
N PRO A 81 7.98 4.06 5.62
CA PRO A 81 7.34 4.17 4.32
C PRO A 81 7.16 2.81 3.61
N PRO A 82 6.21 2.71 2.67
CA PRO A 82 5.90 1.45 1.99
C PRO A 82 7.14 0.79 1.37
N PHE A 83 7.34 -0.49 1.69
CA PHE A 83 8.40 -1.36 1.14
C PHE A 83 9.85 -0.92 1.44
N TYR A 84 10.09 -0.15 2.52
CA TYR A 84 11.43 0.24 2.99
C TYR A 84 12.19 -0.91 3.70
N ASN A 85 12.23 -2.08 3.06
CA ASN A 85 12.87 -3.29 3.59
C ASN A 85 14.40 -3.16 3.70
N PHE A 86 15.01 -2.15 3.06
CA PHE A 86 16.45 -1.88 3.11
C PHE A 86 16.91 -1.29 4.44
N LEU A 87 15.99 -0.83 5.31
CA LEU A 87 16.29 -0.33 6.65
C LEU A 87 16.52 -1.44 7.68
N GLY A 88 16.33 -2.70 7.30
CA GLY A 88 16.42 -3.87 8.17
C GLY A 88 15.08 -4.60 8.29
N LEU A 89 15.13 -5.92 8.49
CA LEU A 89 13.93 -6.76 8.59
C LEU A 89 13.13 -6.49 9.88
N GLU A 90 13.81 -6.00 10.91
CA GLU A 90 13.23 -5.60 12.19
C GLU A 90 12.35 -4.34 12.10
N LYS A 91 12.60 -3.47 11.11
CA LYS A 91 11.79 -2.27 10.83
C LYS A 91 10.72 -2.51 9.75
N ARG A 92 10.55 -3.76 9.31
CA ARG A 92 9.57 -4.11 8.28
C ARG A 92 8.15 -3.88 8.79
N ASN A 93 7.33 -3.19 7.99
CA ASN A 93 5.91 -2.99 8.29
C ASN A 93 5.19 -4.34 8.47
N PRO A 94 4.29 -4.45 9.47
CA PRO A 94 3.77 -5.74 9.92
C PRO A 94 2.74 -6.36 8.97
N ASN A 95 1.90 -5.53 8.35
CA ASN A 95 0.76 -5.98 7.56
C ASN A 95 0.95 -5.57 6.08
N PRO A 96 0.70 -6.47 5.11
CA PRO A 96 0.63 -6.10 3.71
C PRO A 96 -0.66 -5.31 3.41
N PRO A 97 -0.74 -4.61 2.26
CA PRO A 97 -2.00 -4.05 1.79
C PRO A 97 -3.08 -5.14 1.64
N LEU A 98 -4.28 -4.88 2.15
CA LEU A 98 -5.43 -5.76 1.98
C LEU A 98 -6.13 -5.45 0.64
N VAL A 99 -6.38 -6.49 -0.15
CA VAL A 99 -7.16 -6.39 -1.39
C VAL A 99 -8.52 -7.02 -1.14
N THR A 100 -9.58 -6.27 -1.44
CA THR A 100 -10.96 -6.73 -1.29
C THR A 100 -11.61 -6.93 -2.65
N TYR A 101 -12.61 -7.83 -2.71
CA TYR A 101 -13.35 -8.14 -3.93
C TYR A 101 -14.76 -7.61 -3.83
N ASP A 102 -15.17 -6.82 -4.82
CA ASP A 102 -16.51 -6.25 -4.86
C ASP A 102 -17.56 -7.28 -5.31
N VAL A 103 -18.65 -7.30 -4.56
CA VAL A 103 -19.88 -8.05 -4.83
C VAL A 103 -21.03 -7.07 -4.80
N PHE A 104 -21.88 -7.09 -5.83
CA PHE A 104 -22.96 -6.13 -5.98
C PHE A 104 -24.32 -6.83 -5.91
N ASP A 105 -25.27 -6.23 -5.20
CA ASP A 105 -26.65 -6.72 -5.10
C ASP A 105 -27.40 -6.77 -6.45
N MET A 106 -27.08 -5.85 -7.37
CA MET A 106 -27.60 -5.82 -8.74
C MET A 106 -27.21 -7.06 -9.56
N GLY A 107 -26.15 -7.77 -9.15
CA GLY A 107 -25.68 -8.99 -9.77
C GLY A 107 -25.50 -8.88 -11.29
N ALA A 108 -26.10 -9.80 -12.04
CA ALA A 108 -26.00 -9.86 -13.50
C ALA A 108 -26.54 -8.62 -14.23
N LYS A 109 -27.43 -7.82 -13.60
CA LYS A 109 -27.96 -6.57 -14.16
C LYS A 109 -26.89 -5.48 -14.24
N MET A 110 -25.85 -5.56 -13.42
CA MET A 110 -24.80 -4.56 -13.37
C MET A 110 -24.07 -4.44 -14.73
N MET A 111 -23.76 -3.21 -15.14
CA MET A 111 -23.06 -2.94 -16.40
C MET A 111 -21.54 -3.16 -16.27
N LEU A 112 -21.15 -4.40 -15.98
CA LEU A 112 -19.73 -4.78 -15.93
C LEU A 112 -19.15 -5.08 -17.33
N PRO A 113 -17.86 -4.77 -17.57
CA PRO A 113 -17.14 -5.20 -18.76
C PRO A 113 -17.26 -6.70 -19.04
N LYS A 114 -17.33 -7.08 -20.33
CA LYS A 114 -17.48 -8.48 -20.76
C LYS A 114 -16.45 -9.45 -20.14
N PRO A 115 -15.14 -9.12 -20.05
CA PRO A 115 -14.17 -10.04 -19.45
C PRO A 115 -14.49 -10.38 -17.99
N ILE A 116 -14.94 -9.39 -17.21
CA ILE A 116 -15.35 -9.58 -15.81
C ILE A 116 -16.60 -10.47 -15.77
N LYS A 117 -17.58 -10.21 -16.63
CA LYS A 117 -18.80 -11.03 -16.69
C LYS A 117 -18.53 -12.48 -17.07
N GLN A 118 -17.59 -12.73 -17.97
CA GLN A 118 -17.21 -14.09 -18.38
C GLN A 118 -16.51 -14.85 -17.26
N GLU A 119 -15.71 -14.15 -16.46
CA GLU A 119 -14.94 -14.76 -15.38
C GLU A 119 -15.83 -15.28 -14.25
N TYR A 120 -16.84 -14.49 -13.86
CA TYR A 120 -17.82 -14.87 -12.83
C TYR A 120 -18.97 -15.70 -13.39
N GLY A 121 -19.34 -15.53 -14.66
CA GLY A 121 -20.36 -16.36 -15.31
C GLY A 121 -21.70 -16.33 -14.58
N GLU A 122 -22.21 -17.51 -14.21
CA GLU A 122 -23.53 -17.68 -13.59
C GLU A 122 -23.60 -17.18 -12.15
N VAL A 123 -22.46 -17.14 -11.41
CA VAL A 123 -22.48 -16.70 -10.01
C VAL A 123 -22.77 -15.20 -9.86
N LEU A 124 -22.65 -14.40 -10.93
CA LEU A 124 -23.07 -13.00 -10.89
C LEU A 124 -24.54 -12.80 -10.51
N GLY A 125 -25.40 -13.80 -10.71
CA GLY A 125 -26.81 -13.71 -10.34
C GLY A 125 -27.07 -13.81 -8.83
N ASP A 126 -26.10 -14.28 -8.05
CA ASP A 126 -26.24 -14.59 -6.63
C ASP A 126 -25.06 -14.00 -5.84
N PRO A 127 -25.27 -12.94 -5.05
CA PRO A 127 -24.19 -12.29 -4.28
C PRO A 127 -23.43 -13.24 -3.36
N ALA A 128 -24.08 -14.26 -2.79
CA ALA A 128 -23.44 -15.21 -1.87
C ALA A 128 -22.52 -16.18 -2.63
N GLU A 129 -23.00 -16.74 -3.75
CA GLU A 129 -22.17 -17.59 -4.61
C GLU A 129 -21.05 -16.79 -5.29
N TRP A 130 -21.30 -15.51 -5.62
CA TRP A 130 -20.26 -14.61 -6.12
C TRP A 130 -19.17 -14.38 -5.06
N ALA A 131 -19.53 -14.03 -3.83
CA ALA A 131 -18.58 -13.85 -2.74
C ALA A 131 -17.75 -15.12 -2.50
N LYS A 132 -18.41 -16.28 -2.47
CA LYS A 132 -17.77 -17.58 -2.30
C LYS A 132 -16.81 -17.90 -3.45
N PHE A 133 -17.22 -17.67 -4.68
CA PHE A 133 -16.36 -17.85 -5.84
C PHE A 133 -15.10 -16.98 -5.77
N ALA A 134 -15.22 -15.72 -5.32
CA ALA A 134 -14.07 -14.84 -5.16
C ALA A 134 -13.08 -15.37 -4.11
N VAL A 135 -13.57 -15.91 -2.99
CA VAL A 135 -12.73 -16.56 -1.97
C VAL A 135 -12.07 -17.83 -2.52
N ASP A 136 -12.85 -18.73 -3.11
CA ASP A 136 -12.38 -20.05 -3.54
C ASP A 136 -11.41 -19.98 -4.73
N LYS A 137 -11.69 -19.10 -5.71
CA LYS A 137 -10.90 -19.01 -6.95
C LYS A 137 -9.75 -18.03 -6.86
N PHE A 138 -9.97 -16.86 -6.26
CA PHE A 138 -8.98 -15.77 -6.24
C PHE A 138 -8.25 -15.63 -4.91
N GLY A 139 -8.68 -16.36 -3.88
CA GLY A 139 -8.07 -16.25 -2.54
C GLY A 139 -8.41 -14.93 -1.87
N ALA A 140 -9.60 -14.38 -2.13
CA ALA A 140 -10.04 -13.13 -1.49
C ALA A 140 -9.94 -13.24 0.04
N GLU A 141 -9.21 -12.30 0.66
CA GLU A 141 -9.05 -12.24 2.12
C GLU A 141 -10.14 -11.37 2.79
N CYS A 142 -10.88 -10.60 1.98
CA CYS A 142 -11.98 -9.76 2.42
C CYS A 142 -12.91 -9.46 1.21
N ILE A 143 -14.20 -9.34 1.46
CA ILE A 143 -15.23 -9.03 0.47
C ILE A 143 -15.78 -7.63 0.73
N THR A 144 -16.05 -6.86 -0.31
CA THR A 144 -16.86 -5.64 -0.22
C THR A 144 -18.23 -5.92 -0.82
N PHE A 145 -19.29 -5.86 0.00
CA PHE A 145 -20.66 -5.98 -0.48
C PHE A 145 -21.26 -4.59 -0.72
N HIS A 146 -21.58 -4.26 -1.96
CA HIS A 146 -22.22 -3.00 -2.34
C HIS A 146 -23.72 -3.21 -2.55
N SER A 147 -24.52 -2.48 -1.78
CA SER A 147 -25.97 -2.47 -1.90
C SER A 147 -26.42 -1.29 -2.76
N LEU A 148 -26.40 -1.43 -4.09
CA LEU A 148 -26.74 -0.36 -5.03
C LEU A 148 -28.24 -0.29 -5.36
N GLU A 149 -28.99 -1.39 -5.29
CA GLU A 149 -30.41 -1.42 -5.67
C GLU A 149 -31.29 -0.60 -4.72
N ILE A 150 -30.84 -0.30 -3.49
CA ILE A 150 -31.60 0.52 -2.52
C ILE A 150 -31.73 1.98 -2.93
N ASP A 151 -30.89 2.47 -3.86
CA ASP A 151 -31.02 3.82 -4.39
C ASP A 151 -32.32 3.92 -5.20
N PRO A 152 -33.23 4.87 -4.87
CA PRO A 152 -34.43 5.12 -5.65
C PRO A 152 -34.16 5.47 -7.12
N ALA A 153 -32.97 5.98 -7.44
CA ALA A 153 -32.57 6.24 -8.83
C ALA A 153 -32.15 4.97 -9.60
N MET A 154 -31.90 3.86 -8.89
CA MET A 154 -31.50 2.57 -9.46
C MET A 154 -32.67 1.58 -9.43
N GLY A 155 -32.95 1.00 -8.26
CA GLY A 155 -33.94 -0.07 -8.10
C GLY A 155 -35.05 0.23 -7.07
N ASP A 156 -34.83 1.20 -6.17
CA ASP A 156 -35.67 1.44 -4.98
C ASP A 156 -35.98 0.16 -4.18
N ALA A 157 -35.00 -0.73 -4.09
CA ALA A 157 -35.13 -1.95 -3.30
C ALA A 157 -35.34 -1.62 -1.82
N PRO A 158 -36.12 -2.45 -1.09
CA PRO A 158 -36.19 -2.33 0.36
C PRO A 158 -34.87 -2.76 1.01
N VAL A 159 -34.49 -2.11 2.11
CA VAL A 159 -33.28 -2.45 2.88
C VAL A 159 -33.26 -3.92 3.35
N SER A 160 -34.44 -4.51 3.57
CA SER A 160 -34.59 -5.94 3.91
C SER A 160 -34.00 -6.88 2.85
N GLN A 161 -33.90 -6.45 1.59
CA GLN A 161 -33.20 -7.21 0.54
C GLN A 161 -31.69 -7.23 0.80
N SER A 162 -31.09 -6.06 1.07
CA SER A 162 -29.66 -5.92 1.40
C SER A 162 -29.30 -6.67 2.67
N ARG A 163 -30.21 -6.67 3.66
CA ARG A 163 -30.09 -7.50 4.86
C ARG A 163 -29.96 -8.97 4.52
N LYS A 164 -30.88 -9.50 3.71
CA LYS A 164 -30.85 -10.91 3.33
C LYS A 164 -29.55 -11.24 2.59
N PHE A 165 -29.13 -10.41 1.64
CA PHE A 165 -27.88 -10.63 0.93
C PHE A 165 -26.66 -10.60 1.85
N LEU A 166 -26.60 -9.68 2.81
CA LEU A 166 -25.52 -9.70 3.80
C LEU A 166 -25.56 -10.99 4.62
N GLU A 167 -26.72 -11.40 5.15
CA GLU A 167 -26.87 -12.66 5.90
C GLU A 167 -26.39 -13.87 5.08
N ASP A 168 -26.80 -13.96 3.81
CA ASP A 168 -26.41 -15.03 2.89
C ASP A 168 -24.89 -15.01 2.60
N ILE A 169 -24.29 -13.83 2.38
CA ILE A 169 -22.83 -13.68 2.18
C ILE A 169 -22.07 -14.08 3.45
N LEU A 170 -22.49 -13.60 4.62
CA LEU A 170 -21.87 -13.92 5.90
C LEU A 170 -22.00 -15.43 6.23
N GLN A 171 -22.94 -16.16 5.65
CA GLN A 171 -23.01 -17.62 5.77
C GLN A 171 -22.14 -18.34 4.72
N ALA A 172 -22.00 -17.76 3.54
CA ALA A 172 -21.27 -18.36 2.41
C ALA A 172 -19.75 -18.22 2.53
N VAL A 173 -19.24 -17.18 3.20
CA VAL A 173 -17.80 -16.91 3.29
C VAL A 173 -17.30 -16.77 4.73
N ASP A 174 -16.10 -17.28 4.96
CA ASP A 174 -15.44 -17.16 6.27
C ASP A 174 -14.69 -15.85 6.47
N VAL A 175 -14.44 -15.07 5.41
CA VAL A 175 -13.63 -13.85 5.44
C VAL A 175 -14.41 -12.61 5.90
N PRO A 176 -13.74 -11.57 6.41
CA PRO A 176 -14.38 -10.30 6.73
C PRO A 176 -15.09 -9.64 5.54
N VAL A 177 -16.17 -8.91 5.85
CA VAL A 177 -16.99 -8.19 4.86
C VAL A 177 -17.01 -6.69 5.16
N ILE A 178 -16.87 -5.89 4.12
CA ILE A 178 -17.09 -4.44 4.13
C ILE A 178 -18.49 -4.17 3.58
N ILE A 179 -19.27 -3.36 4.28
CA ILE A 179 -20.62 -3.00 3.90
C ILE A 179 -20.56 -1.68 3.12
N GLY A 180 -20.70 -1.77 1.81
CA GLY A 180 -20.71 -0.68 0.83
C GLY A 180 -22.08 -0.03 0.67
N CYS A 181 -22.11 1.30 0.69
CA CYS A 181 -23.30 2.12 0.49
C CYS A 181 -23.69 2.30 -0.98
N SER A 182 -24.92 2.78 -1.22
CA SER A 182 -25.43 3.13 -2.55
C SER A 182 -25.01 4.53 -3.01
N GLY A 183 -24.72 5.43 -2.07
CA GLY A 183 -24.53 6.86 -2.29
C GLY A 183 -25.78 7.70 -2.01
N ASN A 184 -26.94 7.06 -1.79
CA ASN A 184 -28.14 7.73 -1.33
C ASN A 184 -28.15 7.91 0.19
N LYS A 185 -27.82 9.13 0.64
CA LYS A 185 -27.66 9.50 2.06
C LYS A 185 -28.72 8.93 3.01
N LYS A 186 -30.02 9.05 2.66
CA LYS A 186 -31.11 8.62 3.54
C LYS A 186 -31.21 7.10 3.60
N LYS A 187 -31.15 6.44 2.44
CA LYS A 187 -31.23 4.98 2.34
C LYS A 187 -30.00 4.32 2.92
N ASP A 188 -28.83 4.93 2.77
CA ASP A 188 -27.57 4.42 3.33
C ASP A 188 -27.58 4.42 4.86
N VAL A 189 -28.10 5.48 5.50
CA VAL A 189 -28.26 5.51 6.97
C VAL A 189 -29.26 4.46 7.44
N GLU A 190 -30.40 4.31 6.75
CA GLU A 190 -31.39 3.26 7.03
C GLU A 190 -30.76 1.87 6.91
N MET A 191 -30.01 1.65 5.84
CA MET A 191 -29.28 0.42 5.57
C MET A 191 -28.24 0.12 6.64
N PHE A 192 -27.36 1.06 6.97
CA PHE A 192 -26.35 0.86 8.00
C PHE A 192 -26.96 0.61 9.39
N THR A 193 -28.11 1.23 9.69
CA THR A 193 -28.81 0.99 10.95
C THR A 193 -29.25 -0.46 11.08
N GLU A 194 -29.76 -1.05 9.99
CA GLU A 194 -30.21 -2.44 9.97
C GLU A 194 -29.03 -3.42 9.88
N LEU A 195 -28.09 -3.19 8.96
CA LEU A 195 -26.98 -4.10 8.71
C LEU A 195 -26.01 -4.18 9.90
N ALA A 196 -25.65 -3.04 10.51
CA ALA A 196 -24.76 -3.05 11.67
C ALA A 196 -25.36 -3.81 12.87
N ALA A 197 -26.69 -3.74 13.04
CA ALA A 197 -27.36 -4.43 14.12
C ALA A 197 -27.36 -5.96 13.94
N ILE A 198 -27.47 -6.47 12.72
CA ILE A 198 -27.45 -7.92 12.48
C ILE A 198 -26.03 -8.51 12.50
N SER A 199 -25.01 -7.69 12.25
CA SER A 199 -23.61 -8.10 12.26
C SER A 199 -22.88 -7.79 13.58
N GLU A 200 -23.59 -7.42 14.65
CA GLU A 200 -22.98 -6.97 15.92
C GLU A 200 -22.06 -8.00 16.61
N SER A 201 -22.17 -9.28 16.24
CA SER A 201 -21.26 -10.33 16.72
C SER A 201 -19.86 -10.29 16.08
N GLU A 202 -19.63 -9.34 15.17
CA GLU A 202 -18.46 -9.24 14.32
C GLU A 202 -17.91 -7.81 14.28
N VAL A 203 -16.70 -7.64 13.78
CA VAL A 203 -16.08 -6.33 13.53
C VAL A 203 -15.94 -6.17 12.02
N LEU A 204 -16.99 -5.67 11.39
CA LEU A 204 -17.03 -5.36 9.96
C LEU A 204 -16.66 -3.89 9.73
N MET A 205 -16.85 -3.38 8.51
CA MET A 205 -16.66 -1.96 8.22
C MET A 205 -17.85 -1.35 7.50
N LEU A 206 -18.30 -0.19 7.97
CA LEU A 206 -19.28 0.65 7.28
C LEU A 206 -18.55 1.55 6.29
N SER A 207 -18.82 1.38 5.00
CA SER A 207 -18.17 2.09 3.89
C SER A 207 -19.24 2.77 3.01
N ALA A 208 -19.48 4.07 3.10
CA ALA A 208 -18.71 5.08 3.81
C ALA A 208 -19.60 6.08 4.56
N ALA A 209 -19.06 6.65 5.63
CA ALA A 209 -19.56 7.89 6.20
C ALA A 209 -19.00 9.06 5.36
N ASP A 210 -19.88 9.88 4.80
CA ASP A 210 -19.49 11.10 4.07
C ASP A 210 -19.73 12.35 4.93
N LYS A 211 -19.39 13.53 4.42
CA LYS A 211 -19.60 14.81 5.12
C LYS A 211 -21.07 15.09 5.51
N ALA A 212 -22.04 14.48 4.85
CA ALA A 212 -23.46 14.67 5.12
C ALA A 212 -24.05 13.59 6.04
N THR A 213 -23.46 12.40 6.12
CA THR A 213 -24.01 11.25 6.87
C THR A 213 -23.18 10.85 8.10
N TRP A 214 -21.95 11.38 8.25
CA TRP A 214 -21.03 10.94 9.31
C TRP A 214 -21.61 11.06 10.74
N GLU A 215 -22.38 12.11 11.04
CA GLU A 215 -23.01 12.31 12.35
C GLU A 215 -24.00 11.19 12.71
N GLU A 216 -24.58 10.51 11.70
CA GLU A 216 -25.52 9.41 11.88
C GLU A 216 -24.82 8.05 11.78
N VAL A 217 -23.86 7.89 10.87
CA VAL A 217 -23.18 6.61 10.60
C VAL A 217 -22.15 6.26 11.68
N ILE A 218 -21.38 7.23 12.18
CA ILE A 218 -20.34 6.95 13.20
C ILE A 218 -20.94 6.41 14.51
N PRO A 219 -22.03 6.97 15.06
CA PRO A 219 -22.67 6.39 16.25
C PRO A 219 -23.12 4.94 16.06
N LEU A 220 -23.51 4.53 14.85
CA LEU A 220 -23.83 3.12 14.55
C LEU A 220 -22.58 2.25 14.65
N ALA A 221 -21.45 2.69 14.07
CA ALA A 221 -20.18 1.99 14.17
C ALA A 221 -19.69 1.87 15.62
N VAL A 222 -19.85 2.93 16.43
CA VAL A 222 -19.52 2.91 17.87
C VAL A 222 -20.42 1.93 18.63
N LYS A 223 -21.73 1.98 18.38
CA LYS A 223 -22.71 1.16 19.08
C LYS A 223 -22.53 -0.34 18.82
N HIS A 224 -22.17 -0.72 17.59
CA HIS A 224 -22.04 -2.10 17.15
C HIS A 224 -20.58 -2.57 17.00
N ASP A 225 -19.61 -1.81 17.51
CA ASP A 225 -18.15 -2.08 17.42
C ASP A 225 -17.66 -2.43 16.01
N HIS A 226 -18.10 -1.65 15.02
CA HIS A 226 -17.62 -1.76 13.65
C HIS A 226 -16.56 -0.71 13.32
N ASN A 227 -15.73 -1.01 12.34
CA ASN A 227 -14.88 -0.03 11.69
C ASN A 227 -15.75 0.94 10.86
N CYS A 228 -15.29 2.16 10.67
CA CYS A 228 -15.96 3.14 9.82
C CYS A 228 -14.96 3.77 8.86
N LEU A 229 -15.31 3.79 7.58
CA LEU A 229 -14.54 4.48 6.55
C LEU A 229 -15.07 5.90 6.41
N LEU A 230 -14.18 6.87 6.62
CA LEU A 230 -14.42 8.30 6.56
C LEU A 230 -14.00 8.83 5.19
N TRP A 231 -14.99 9.12 4.35
CA TRP A 231 -14.79 9.58 2.99
C TRP A 231 -14.73 11.10 2.89
N THR A 232 -13.70 11.62 2.21
CA THR A 232 -13.59 13.04 1.85
C THR A 232 -13.10 13.24 0.41
N SER A 233 -13.43 14.38 -0.21
CA SER A 233 -13.03 14.69 -1.58
C SER A 233 -11.68 15.42 -1.63
N LEU A 234 -10.57 14.68 -1.57
CA LEU A 234 -9.19 15.18 -1.76
C LEU A 234 -8.84 16.42 -0.91
N ASP A 235 -9.41 16.54 0.28
CA ASP A 235 -9.20 17.68 1.18
C ASP A 235 -8.68 17.20 2.53
N LEU A 236 -7.39 17.40 2.74
CA LEU A 236 -6.70 17.02 3.97
C LEU A 236 -7.27 17.72 5.21
N ASN A 237 -7.70 18.98 5.10
CA ASN A 237 -8.25 19.71 6.24
C ASN A 237 -9.61 19.14 6.63
N ASN A 238 -10.45 18.80 5.65
CA ASN A 238 -11.71 18.11 5.88
C ASN A 238 -11.47 16.72 6.48
N GLN A 239 -10.48 15.96 5.99
CA GLN A 239 -10.15 14.66 6.56
C GLN A 239 -9.70 14.78 8.02
N ILE A 240 -8.80 15.73 8.34
CA ILE A 240 -8.36 15.97 9.72
C ILE A 240 -9.53 16.34 10.62
N LYS A 241 -10.41 17.22 10.14
CA LYS A 241 -11.60 17.63 10.89
C LYS A 241 -12.52 16.44 11.14
N MET A 242 -12.89 15.70 10.09
CA MET A 242 -13.80 14.57 10.19
C MET A 242 -13.24 13.44 11.07
N ASN A 243 -11.93 13.21 11.05
CA ASN A 243 -11.28 12.29 11.99
C ASN A 243 -11.40 12.77 13.44
N LYS A 244 -11.25 14.07 13.71
CA LYS A 244 -11.45 14.62 15.07
C LYS A 244 -12.89 14.49 15.51
N ASP A 245 -13.82 14.85 14.64
CA ASP A 245 -15.24 14.78 14.95
C ASP A 245 -15.66 13.32 15.21
N ALA A 246 -15.11 12.34 14.47
CA ALA A 246 -15.31 10.91 14.73
C ALA A 246 -14.78 10.46 16.10
N LEU A 247 -13.62 10.97 16.52
CA LEU A 247 -13.06 10.71 17.86
C LEU A 247 -13.93 11.33 18.96
N GLU A 248 -14.46 12.53 18.74
CA GLU A 248 -15.39 13.21 19.67
C GLU A 248 -16.72 12.46 19.81
N LEU A 249 -17.20 11.84 18.72
CA LEU A 249 -18.35 10.93 18.73
C LEU A 249 -18.06 9.56 19.37
N GLY A 250 -16.81 9.30 19.76
CA GLY A 250 -16.41 8.10 20.51
C GLY A 250 -15.88 6.95 19.65
N LEU A 251 -15.68 7.14 18.34
CA LEU A 251 -15.05 6.12 17.49
C LEU A 251 -13.53 6.10 17.73
N PRO A 252 -12.96 5.00 18.22
CA PRO A 252 -11.54 4.96 18.56
C PRO A 252 -10.66 4.96 17.31
N ARG A 253 -9.41 5.41 17.44
CA ARG A 253 -8.48 5.58 16.30
C ARG A 253 -8.26 4.29 15.49
N ASN A 254 -8.29 3.13 16.16
CA ASN A 254 -8.15 1.81 15.56
C ASN A 254 -9.44 1.27 14.90
N ARG A 255 -10.48 2.12 14.75
CA ARG A 255 -11.71 1.85 14.01
C ARG A 255 -11.94 2.82 12.84
N ILE A 256 -11.02 3.77 12.62
CA ILE A 256 -11.15 4.81 11.58
C ILE A 256 -10.30 4.45 10.36
N VAL A 257 -10.93 4.18 9.22
CA VAL A 257 -10.27 4.08 7.92
C VAL A 257 -10.48 5.40 7.17
N MET A 258 -9.43 5.96 6.56
CA MET A 258 -9.52 7.19 5.78
C MET A 258 -9.64 6.86 4.28
N ASP A 259 -10.64 7.40 3.61
CA ASP A 259 -10.71 7.44 2.16
C ASP A 259 -10.63 8.90 1.68
N PRO A 260 -9.43 9.39 1.31
CA PRO A 260 -9.28 10.73 0.80
C PRO A 260 -9.79 10.90 -0.66
N THR A 261 -10.31 9.84 -1.28
CA THR A 261 -10.59 9.68 -2.72
C THR A 261 -9.36 9.96 -3.58
N VAL A 262 -9.09 9.15 -4.61
CA VAL A 262 -8.02 9.47 -5.60
C VAL A 262 -8.56 9.72 -7.00
N CYS A 263 -9.87 9.51 -7.24
CA CYS A 263 -10.57 9.77 -8.50
C CYS A 263 -12.05 10.13 -8.22
N ALA A 264 -12.61 11.01 -9.05
CA ALA A 264 -14.04 11.28 -9.24
C ALA A 264 -14.58 10.48 -10.43
#